data_AF-A0A7S0UE13-F1
#
_entry.id   AF-A0A7S0UE13-F1
#
_cell.length_a   1.000
_cell.length_b   1.000
_cell.length_c   1.000
_cell.angle_alpha   90.00
_cell.angle_beta   90.00
_cell.angle_gamma   90.00
#
_symmetry.space_group_name_H-M   'P 1'
#
loop_
_entity.id
_entity.type
_entity.pdbx_description
1 polymer ?
#
loop_
_entity_poly.entity_id
_entity_poly.type
_entity_poly.pdbx_seq_one_letter_code
_entity_poly.pdbx_strand_id
1 'polypeptide(L)'
;MVWHSLESEDQKAVLKEMVQGIMAPSVLVLPTNAAEAITRKNGLSFIDMLRPLSNVDCSSVSLHTTREQPYRISEMRVCFCEPGDIEQSPPELLDMSLEAVV
;
A
#
# COMPACT_ATOMS: atom_id res chain seq x y z
N MET A 1 3.78 -14.32 35.80
CA MET A 1 2.52 -14.10 35.05
C MET A 1 2.88 -13.31 33.79
N VAL A 2 3.37 -13.99 32.76
CA VAL A 2 3.87 -13.38 31.51
C VAL A 2 3.35 -14.23 30.36
N TRP A 3 2.07 -14.06 30.03
CA TRP A 3 1.42 -14.77 28.92
C TRP A 3 0.46 -13.90 28.11
N HIS A 4 0.34 -12.59 28.40
CA HIS A 4 -0.56 -11.68 27.66
C HIS A 4 0.15 -10.64 26.77
N SER A 5 1.49 -10.55 26.78
CA SER A 5 2.20 -9.55 25.96
C SER A 5 2.64 -10.05 24.57
N LEU A 6 2.66 -11.36 24.33
CA LEU A 6 3.13 -11.92 23.05
C LEU A 6 2.04 -11.96 21.98
N GLU A 7 0.76 -12.17 22.35
CA GLU A 7 -0.37 -12.14 21.40
C GLU A 7 -0.61 -10.72 20.83
N SER A 8 -0.17 -9.68 21.53
CA SER A 8 -0.42 -8.28 21.17
C SER A 8 0.45 -7.78 20.01
N GLU A 9 1.73 -8.19 19.95
CA GLU A 9 2.67 -7.64 18.95
C GLU A 9 2.49 -8.30 17.57
N ASP A 10 2.24 -9.61 17.53
CA ASP A 10 1.93 -10.30 16.26
C ASP A 10 0.62 -9.81 15.66
N GLN A 11 -0.41 -9.57 16.50
CA GLN A 11 -1.67 -8.98 16.06
C GLN A 11 -1.48 -7.54 15.54
N LYS A 12 -0.65 -6.72 16.19
CA LYS A 12 -0.32 -5.37 15.70
C LYS A 12 0.43 -5.42 14.38
N ALA A 13 1.35 -6.37 14.19
CA ALA A 13 2.07 -6.53 12.94
C ALA A 13 1.12 -6.93 11.79
N VAL A 14 0.20 -7.87 12.04
CA VAL A 14 -0.83 -8.28 11.07
C VAL A 14 -1.76 -7.11 10.74
N LEU A 15 -2.24 -6.38 11.75
CA LEU A 15 -3.09 -5.20 11.54
C LEU A 15 -2.34 -4.10 10.77
N LYS A 16 -1.07 -3.87 11.08
CA LYS A 16 -0.22 -2.91 10.37
C LYS A 16 -0.10 -3.29 8.90
N GLU A 17 0.24 -4.54 8.59
CA GLU A 17 0.32 -5.04 7.21
C GLU A 17 -1.02 -4.92 6.48
N MET A 18 -2.13 -5.27 7.15
CA MET A 18 -3.47 -5.18 6.59
C MET A 18 -3.85 -3.72 6.28
N VAL A 19 -3.66 -2.79 7.23
CA VAL A 19 -3.97 -1.37 7.05
C VAL A 19 -3.06 -0.74 5.99
N GLN A 20 -1.76 -1.08 5.97
CA GLN A 20 -0.85 -0.62 4.93
C GLN A 20 -1.25 -1.12 3.54
N GLY A 21 -1.78 -2.35 3.43
CA GLY A 21 -2.31 -2.87 2.18
C GLY A 21 -3.60 -2.16 1.73
N ILE A 22 -4.55 -1.97 2.64
CA ILE A 22 -5.85 -1.33 2.35
C ILE A 22 -5.68 0.15 1.98
N MET A 23 -4.79 0.86 2.67
CA MET A 23 -4.58 2.29 2.49
C MET A 23 -3.50 2.63 1.46
N ALA A 24 -2.84 1.61 0.87
CA ALA A 24 -1.81 1.84 -0.14
C ALA A 24 -2.42 2.55 -1.36
N PRO A 25 -1.85 3.68 -1.81
CA PRO A 25 -2.29 4.30 -3.04
C PRO A 25 -2.08 3.33 -4.22
N SER A 26 -3.09 3.27 -5.08
CA SER A 26 -3.08 2.45 -6.29
C SER A 26 -2.61 3.26 -7.49
N VAL A 27 -1.68 2.69 -8.25
CA VAL A 27 -1.16 3.21 -9.50
C VAL A 27 -1.68 2.34 -10.62
N LEU A 28 -2.63 2.89 -11.37
CA LEU A 28 -3.15 2.24 -12.58
C LEU A 28 -2.07 2.22 -13.66
N VAL A 29 -1.78 1.04 -14.19
CA VAL A 29 -0.78 0.85 -15.24
C VAL A 29 -1.49 0.39 -16.52
N LEU A 30 -1.21 1.10 -17.61
CA LEU A 30 -1.70 0.79 -18.96
C LEU A 30 -0.50 0.43 -19.84
N PRO A 31 -0.01 -0.81 -19.76
CA PRO A 31 1.18 -1.19 -20.51
C PRO A 31 0.89 -1.21 -22.00
N THR A 32 1.84 -0.72 -22.80
CA THR A 32 1.74 -0.83 -24.26
C THR A 32 2.05 -2.26 -24.70
N ASN A 33 1.54 -2.68 -25.86
CA ASN A 33 1.84 -4.00 -26.44
C ASN A 33 3.35 -4.26 -26.56
N ALA A 34 4.14 -3.23 -26.85
CA ALA A 34 5.60 -3.34 -26.93
C ALA A 34 6.23 -3.61 -25.55
N ALA A 35 5.77 -2.92 -24.51
CA ALA A 35 6.23 -3.13 -23.14
C ALA A 35 5.88 -4.54 -22.65
N GLU A 36 4.64 -4.98 -22.85
CA GLU A 36 4.20 -6.35 -22.56
C GLU A 36 5.01 -7.42 -23.31
N ALA A 37 5.26 -7.21 -24.61
CA ALA A 37 6.02 -8.17 -25.41
C ALA A 37 7.47 -8.32 -24.95
N ILE A 38 8.06 -7.28 -24.35
CA ILE A 38 9.43 -7.33 -23.80
C ILE A 38 9.43 -8.08 -22.48
N THR A 39 8.50 -7.77 -21.56
CA THR A 39 8.47 -8.37 -20.22
C THR A 39 8.02 -9.82 -20.24
N ARG A 40 7.07 -10.16 -21.12
CA ARG A 40 6.53 -11.52 -21.26
C ARG A 40 7.56 -12.54 -21.74
N LYS A 41 8.66 -12.11 -22.36
CA LYS A 41 9.80 -12.99 -22.68
C LYS A 41 10.38 -13.67 -21.44
N ASN A 42 10.22 -13.05 -20.27
CA ASN A 42 10.68 -13.57 -18.98
C ASN A 42 9.53 -14.24 -18.18
N GLY A 43 8.37 -14.47 -18.79
CA GLY A 43 7.20 -15.07 -18.12
C GLY A 43 6.49 -14.15 -17.13
N LEU A 44 6.82 -12.85 -17.13
CA LEU A 44 6.27 -11.84 -16.23
C LEU A 44 5.51 -10.79 -17.05
N SER A 45 4.36 -10.32 -16.56
CA SER A 45 3.67 -9.14 -17.11
C SER A 45 4.49 -7.87 -16.87
N PHE A 46 4.14 -6.77 -17.53
CA PHE A 46 4.78 -5.48 -17.24
C PHE A 46 4.57 -5.04 -15.80
N ILE A 47 3.40 -5.31 -15.21
CA ILE A 47 3.11 -4.99 -13.81
C ILE A 47 3.91 -5.86 -12.85
N ASP A 48 4.09 -7.15 -13.14
CA ASP A 48 4.94 -8.03 -12.32
C ASP A 48 6.36 -7.45 -12.19
N MET A 49 6.88 -6.84 -13.26
CA MET A 49 8.19 -6.18 -13.27
C MET A 49 8.24 -4.91 -12.42
N LEU A 50 7.09 -4.27 -12.17
CA LEU A 50 6.99 -3.07 -11.33
C LEU A 50 6.82 -3.40 -9.84
N ARG A 51 6.31 -4.59 -9.49
CA ARG A 51 6.07 -4.98 -8.09
C ARG A 51 7.27 -4.77 -7.15
N PRO A 52 8.53 -5.02 -7.53
CA PRO A 52 9.67 -4.73 -6.65
C PRO A 52 9.83 -3.25 -6.27
N LEU A 53 9.21 -2.35 -7.04
CA LEU A 53 9.20 -0.90 -6.82
C LEU A 53 8.01 -0.44 -5.96
N SER A 54 7.26 -1.38 -5.37
CA SER A 54 6.07 -1.07 -4.56
C SER A 54 6.39 -0.35 -3.26
N ASN A 55 7.62 -0.44 -2.74
CA ASN A 55 8.01 0.24 -1.51
C ASN A 55 8.76 1.53 -1.84
N VAL A 56 8.18 2.66 -1.43
CA VAL A 56 8.73 4.00 -1.64
C VAL A 56 9.30 4.50 -0.33
N ASP A 57 10.62 4.74 -0.31
CA ASP A 57 11.30 5.42 0.80
C ASP A 57 10.79 6.87 0.88
N CYS A 58 10.18 7.20 2.01
CA CYS A 58 9.62 8.51 2.30
C CYS A 58 10.38 9.22 3.43
N SER A 59 11.52 8.68 3.90
CA SER A 59 12.28 9.18 5.04
C SER A 59 12.73 10.64 4.89
N SER A 60 12.91 11.11 3.65
CA SER A 60 13.25 12.50 3.32
C SER A 60 12.04 13.43 3.15
N VAL A 61 10.81 12.91 3.25
CA VAL A 61 9.57 13.64 3.00
C VAL A 61 8.92 14.04 4.33
N SER A 62 8.63 15.33 4.51
CA SER A 62 7.82 15.83 5.62
C SER A 62 6.37 16.00 5.18
N LEU A 63 5.45 15.35 5.90
CA LEU A 63 4.02 15.50 5.65
C LEU A 63 3.45 16.58 6.56
N HIS A 64 2.93 17.62 5.91
CA HIS A 64 2.20 18.69 6.56
C HIS A 64 0.71 18.38 6.47
N THR A 65 0.05 18.27 7.62
CA THR A 65 -1.41 18.17 7.68
C THR A 65 -1.98 19.41 8.37
N THR A 66 -3.29 19.49 8.53
CA THR A 66 -3.95 20.55 9.32
C THR A 66 -3.55 20.57 10.80
N ARG A 67 -2.78 19.57 11.26
CA ARG A 67 -2.17 19.53 12.60
C ARG A 67 -0.92 20.39 12.67
N GLU A 68 -0.64 20.92 13.86
CA GLU A 68 0.47 21.86 14.08
C GLU A 68 1.87 21.24 13.92
N GLN A 69 2.02 19.92 14.07
CA GLN A 69 3.32 19.25 13.91
C GLN A 69 3.35 18.37 12.65
N PRO A 70 4.36 18.57 11.76
CA PRO A 70 4.55 17.69 10.61
C PRO A 70 4.99 16.30 11.09
N TYR A 71 4.43 15.27 10.48
CA TYR A 71 4.85 13.88 10.74
C TYR A 71 5.71 13.36 9.58
N ARG A 72 6.50 12.32 9.88
CA ARG A 72 7.34 11.62 8.90
C ARG A 72 6.79 10.24 8.67
N ILE A 73 6.62 9.88 7.41
CA ILE A 73 6.37 8.50 6.99
C ILE A 73 7.71 7.96 6.52
N SER A 74 8.22 6.89 7.13
CA SER A 74 9.50 6.30 6.72
C SER A 74 9.39 5.58 5.38
N GLU A 75 8.30 4.84 5.18
CA GLU A 75 8.07 4.03 3.98
C GLU A 75 6.58 4.02 3.65
N MET A 76 6.28 4.06 2.35
CA MET A 76 4.93 3.95 1.82
C MET A 76 4.88 2.80 0.82
N ARG A 77 3.90 1.91 0.97
CA ARG A 77 3.60 0.86 -0.02
C ARG A 77 2.67 1.42 -1.08
N VAL A 78 2.94 1.15 -2.36
CA VAL A 78 2.10 1.48 -3.51
C VAL A 78 1.72 0.19 -4.24
N CYS A 79 0.50 0.13 -4.76
CA CYS A 79 -0.01 -1.02 -5.49
C CYS A 79 -0.07 -0.71 -6.99
N PHE A 80 0.55 -1.54 -7.84
CA PHE A 80 0.40 -1.43 -9.30
C PHE A 80 -0.74 -2.34 -9.75
N CYS A 81 -1.71 -1.80 -10.48
CA CYS A 81 -2.92 -2.51 -10.88
C CYS A 81 -3.24 -2.31 -12.37
N GLU A 82 -3.83 -3.33 -12.99
CA GLU A 82 -4.49 -3.21 -14.30
C GLU A 82 -5.89 -2.60 -14.14
N PRO A 83 -6.49 -2.11 -15.24
CA PRO A 83 -7.89 -1.65 -15.21
C PRO A 83 -8.87 -2.69 -14.66
N GLY A 84 -8.59 -3.98 -14.85
CA GLY A 84 -9.41 -5.08 -14.35
C GLY A 84 -9.24 -5.39 -12.86
N ASP A 85 -8.15 -4.92 -12.23
CA ASP A 85 -7.83 -5.17 -10.82
C ASP A 85 -8.43 -4.11 -9.89
N ILE A 86 -8.96 -3.01 -10.42
CA ILE A 86 -9.63 -1.98 -9.63
C ILE A 86 -11.03 -2.47 -9.28
N GLU A 87 -11.16 -3.19 -8.17
CA GLU A 87 -12.45 -3.34 -7.51
C GLU A 87 -12.89 -1.97 -6.97
N GLN A 88 -14.14 -1.58 -7.24
CA GLN A 88 -14.72 -0.44 -6.55
C GLN A 88 -14.80 -0.77 -5.07
N SER A 89 -14.24 0.09 -4.21
CA SER A 89 -14.38 -0.07 -2.77
C SER A 89 -15.85 -0.30 -2.42
N PRO A 90 -16.18 -1.30 -1.59
CA PRO A 90 -17.52 -1.47 -1.07
C PRO A 90 -17.99 -0.13 -0.49
N PRO A 91 -19.19 0.37 -0.85
CA PRO A 91 -19.67 1.68 -0.41
C PRO A 91 -19.66 1.82 1.12
N GLU A 92 -19.77 0.69 1.82
CA GLU A 92 -19.73 0.57 3.28
C GLU A 92 -18.39 0.97 3.93
N LEU A 93 -17.28 0.97 3.16
CA LEU A 93 -15.95 1.35 3.66
C LEU A 93 -15.61 2.83 3.43
N LEU A 94 -16.41 3.58 2.66
CA LEU A 94 -16.20 5.01 2.43
C LEU A 94 -16.47 5.85 3.69
N ASP A 95 -17.31 5.33 4.59
CA ASP A 95 -17.73 6.00 5.83
C ASP A 95 -16.86 5.64 7.05
N MET A 96 -15.85 4.78 6.89
CA MET A 96 -14.87 4.51 7.96
C MET A 96 -13.95 5.72 8.13
N SER A 97 -14.42 6.69 8.92
CA SER A 97 -13.63 7.83 9.40
C SER A 97 -12.37 7.33 10.12
N LEU A 98 -11.20 7.79 9.68
CA LEU A 98 -9.85 7.51 10.22
C LEU A 98 -9.62 8.03 11.65
N GLU A 99 -10.67 8.27 12.43
CA GLU A 99 -10.58 8.79 13.81
C GLU A 99 -10.09 7.74 14.82
N ALA A 100 -10.19 6.44 14.50
CA ALA A 100 -9.86 5.36 15.44
C ALA A 100 -8.38 4.88 15.41
N VAL A 101 -7.54 5.46 14.53
CA VAL A 101 -6.12 5.05 14.37
C VAL A 101 -5.15 6.17 14.76
N VAL A 102 -5.63 7.19 15.47
CA VAL A 102 -4.82 8.31 15.99
C VAL A 102 -4.60 8.16 17.49
#